data_AF-A0A7Y6AB62-F1
#
_entry.id   AF-A0A7Y6AB62-F1
#
_cell.length_a   1.000
_cell.length_b   1.000
_cell.length_c   1.000
_cell.angle_alpha   90.00
_cell.angle_beta   90.00
_cell.angle_gamma   90.00
#
_symmetry.space_group_name_H-M   'P 1'
#
loop_
_entity.id
_entity.type
_entity.pdbx_description
1 polymer ?
#
loop_
_entity_poly.entity_id
_entity_poly.type
_entity_poly.pdbx_seq_one_letter_code
_entity_poly.pdbx_strand_id
1 'polypeptide(L)'
;MERRRGANGRNAAAATTDAAGQWWHDPELEEPVFGTPERTGGVPHPGRSAAVSKAGFDLRGWVFAPRFRDAPGIFAYGRDEAELKLRALEERARTRPDGALIRRAVLWLVLSLVAYRFFFMAYLLIFEVVPEWVWPVVGALWWVAYIGFFGLCGRWHELAWHYLAPQFQRLDRRAAANGRPHTEQWRRAGVALVIGAAAWAALQKPFVWALLQLFPGSRHTLHELQPYIRIVYNTAFIAGAAYWGSWGDVLRPYLRKPREEEPDADELVPVDEDLWPELRDAGRPEAAERLDAEVGLGRIGDVDYLRLRRVLEASEGDREYLADVALAVAERGGGACAHGSGARDG
;
A
#
# COMPACT_ATOMS: atom_id res chain seq x y z
N MET A 1 -31.51 56.86 -10.17
CA MET A 1 -32.40 56.73 -9.00
C MET A 1 -32.18 55.34 -8.41
N GLU A 2 -31.16 55.12 -7.57
CA GLU A 2 -31.03 55.51 -6.14
C GLU A 2 -31.52 54.37 -5.21
N ARG A 3 -30.60 53.50 -4.78
CA ARG A 3 -30.01 53.39 -3.42
C ARG A 3 -30.95 52.90 -2.31
N ARG A 4 -30.54 51.81 -1.63
CA ARG A 4 -30.46 51.56 -0.17
C ARG A 4 -30.20 50.05 0.02
N ARG A 5 -29.10 49.51 0.58
CA ARG A 5 -28.25 49.81 1.76
C ARG A 5 -29.03 50.03 3.06
N GLY A 6 -29.11 48.97 3.86
CA GLY A 6 -29.08 48.97 5.33
C GLY A 6 -28.32 47.70 5.73
N ALA A 7 -27.15 47.69 6.38
CA ALA A 7 -26.65 48.43 7.54
C ALA A 7 -27.57 48.25 8.75
N ASN A 8 -27.30 47.20 9.53
CA ASN A 8 -27.77 47.10 10.91
C ASN A 8 -26.54 46.99 11.82
N GLY A 9 -26.28 48.06 12.55
CA GLY A 9 -25.22 48.17 13.53
C GLY A 9 -25.78 48.16 14.95
N ARG A 10 -24.97 47.58 15.85
CA ARG A 10 -24.65 48.00 17.23
C ARG A 10 -25.79 48.41 18.16
N ASN A 11 -25.84 47.73 19.32
CA ASN A 11 -25.71 48.30 20.67
C ASN A 11 -25.24 47.12 21.57
N ALA A 12 -24.11 47.11 22.29
CA ALA A 12 -23.48 48.06 23.24
C ALA A 12 -23.99 47.90 24.68
N ALA A 13 -23.03 47.89 25.63
CA ALA A 13 -23.10 47.96 27.11
C ALA A 13 -23.33 46.61 27.83
N ALA A 14 -22.65 46.24 28.93
CA ALA A 14 -21.63 46.84 29.80
C ALA A 14 -20.93 45.68 30.59
N ALA A 15 -19.63 45.73 30.89
CA ALA A 15 -19.04 46.06 32.22
C ALA A 15 -19.47 45.09 33.36
N THR A 16 -18.67 44.56 34.29
CA THR A 16 -17.30 44.81 34.82
C THR A 16 -17.14 43.84 36.00
N THR A 17 -15.94 43.26 36.19
CA THR A 17 -15.23 42.81 37.43
C THR A 17 -14.23 41.76 36.97
N ASP A 18 -12.92 42.00 36.83
CA ASP A 18 -11.95 42.55 37.79
C ASP A 18 -11.96 41.85 39.15
N ALA A 19 -11.19 40.76 39.22
CA ALA A 19 -10.58 40.24 40.43
C ALA A 19 -9.14 39.84 40.07
N ALA A 20 -8.24 40.80 40.30
CA ALA A 20 -6.81 40.60 40.40
C ALA A 20 -6.47 39.72 41.63
N GLY A 21 -5.38 38.97 41.52
CA GLY A 21 -4.83 38.11 42.57
C GLY A 21 -3.70 37.25 42.01
N GLN A 22 -2.61 37.85 41.53
CA GLN A 22 -1.43 38.08 42.37
C GLN A 22 -0.65 36.78 42.61
N TRP A 23 0.20 36.42 41.65
CA TRP A 23 1.35 35.54 41.86
C TRP A 23 2.54 36.19 41.15
N TRP A 24 3.30 36.95 41.94
CA TRP A 24 4.57 37.56 41.56
C TRP A 24 5.66 36.48 41.52
N HIS A 25 6.51 36.59 40.50
CA HIS A 25 7.96 36.46 40.54
C HIS A 25 8.60 35.42 41.48
N ASP A 26 9.27 34.44 40.85
CA ASP A 26 10.60 34.01 41.30
C ASP A 26 11.58 34.13 40.12
N PRO A 27 12.71 34.85 40.28
CA PRO A 27 13.80 34.88 39.33
C PRO A 27 14.93 33.99 39.83
N GLU A 28 14.94 32.71 39.45
CA GLU A 28 16.15 31.90 39.48
C GLU A 28 16.48 31.43 38.07
N LEU A 29 17.57 32.01 37.60
CA LEU A 29 18.29 31.72 36.38
C LEU A 29 18.96 30.35 36.51
N GLU A 30 18.27 29.29 36.10
CA GLU A 30 18.97 28.11 35.60
C GLU A 30 19.13 28.27 34.09
N GLU A 31 20.36 28.60 33.69
CA GLU A 31 20.77 28.59 32.30
C GLU A 31 20.42 27.21 31.68
N PRO A 32 19.68 27.15 30.56
CA PRO A 32 19.61 25.92 29.80
C PRO A 32 21.02 25.65 29.28
N VAL A 33 21.69 24.67 29.90
CA VAL A 33 22.87 24.03 29.34
C VAL A 33 22.46 23.57 27.94
N PHE A 34 22.90 24.32 26.93
CA PHE A 34 22.87 23.93 25.54
C PHE A 34 23.78 22.71 25.42
N GLY A 35 23.22 21.54 25.71
CA GLY A 35 23.78 20.27 25.27
C GLY A 35 23.93 20.37 23.77
N THR A 36 25.18 20.42 23.32
CA THR A 36 25.55 20.16 21.92
C THR A 36 24.71 18.98 21.43
N PRO A 37 23.94 19.13 20.32
CA PRO A 37 23.24 18.01 19.74
C PRO A 37 24.31 16.99 19.36
N GLU A 38 24.39 15.92 20.15
CA GLU A 38 25.20 14.76 19.85
C GLU A 38 24.66 14.23 18.53
N ARG A 39 25.42 14.49 17.48
CA ARG A 39 25.13 14.16 16.10
C ARG A 39 25.26 12.64 15.97
N THR A 40 24.29 11.89 16.49
CA THR A 40 24.18 10.43 16.32
C THR A 40 23.60 10.06 14.94
N GLY A 41 23.77 10.93 13.95
CA GLY A 41 23.81 10.57 12.54
C GLY A 41 25.18 9.97 12.20
N GLY A 42 25.55 8.90 12.91
CA GLY A 42 26.67 8.07 12.50
C GLY A 42 26.32 7.48 11.14
N VAL A 43 27.02 7.94 10.09
CA VAL A 43 27.17 7.15 8.87
C VAL A 43 27.45 5.72 9.33
N PRO A 44 26.67 4.71 8.92
CA PRO A 44 26.95 3.35 9.31
C PRO A 44 28.40 3.07 8.91
N HIS A 45 29.29 3.00 9.90
CA HIS A 45 30.63 2.53 9.66
C HIS A 45 30.46 1.17 9.01
N PRO A 46 31.02 0.93 7.82
CA PRO A 46 31.01 -0.40 7.24
C PRO A 46 31.48 -1.34 8.32
N GLY A 47 30.60 -2.26 8.72
CA GLY A 47 30.78 -3.12 9.87
C GLY A 47 32.19 -3.66 9.82
N ARG A 48 32.95 -3.33 10.87
CA ARG A 48 34.37 -3.64 11.07
C ARG A 48 34.68 -4.97 10.39
N SER A 49 35.22 -4.87 9.17
CA SER A 49 35.59 -6.03 8.37
C SER A 49 36.43 -6.89 9.30
N ALA A 50 36.02 -8.15 9.48
CA ALA A 50 36.73 -9.11 10.30
C ALA A 50 38.23 -8.91 10.07
N ALA A 51 38.94 -8.63 11.17
CA ALA A 51 40.31 -8.15 11.21
C ALA A 51 41.08 -8.60 9.98
N VAL A 52 41.41 -7.66 9.09
CA VAL A 52 42.36 -7.89 8.00
C VAL A 52 43.58 -8.50 8.66
N SER A 53 43.74 -9.81 8.49
CA SER A 53 44.83 -10.53 9.11
C SER A 53 46.12 -9.88 8.60
N LYS A 54 47.13 -9.73 9.45
CA LYS A 54 48.45 -9.20 9.03
C LYS A 54 49.14 -10.11 8.00
N ALA A 55 48.54 -11.24 7.64
CA ALA A 55 48.91 -12.01 6.46
C ALA A 55 48.42 -11.22 5.24
N GLY A 56 49.35 -10.80 4.38
CA GLY A 56 49.05 -9.97 3.21
C GLY A 56 47.88 -10.49 2.36
N PHE A 57 47.31 -9.60 1.55
CA PHE A 57 46.17 -9.87 0.67
C PHE A 57 46.33 -11.23 -0.06
N ASP A 58 45.48 -12.20 0.32
CA ASP A 58 45.47 -13.51 -0.31
C ASP A 58 44.81 -13.43 -1.69
N LEU A 59 45.63 -13.04 -2.67
CA LEU A 59 45.26 -12.94 -4.08
C LEU A 59 44.71 -14.26 -4.62
N ARG A 60 45.22 -15.39 -4.11
CA ARG A 60 44.81 -16.72 -4.55
C ARG A 60 43.42 -17.06 -4.00
N GLY A 61 43.19 -16.86 -2.70
CA GLY A 61 41.87 -16.95 -2.10
C GLY A 61 40.85 -16.04 -2.78
N TRP A 62 41.27 -14.82 -3.16
CA TRP A 62 40.43 -13.85 -3.86
C TRP A 62 40.04 -14.30 -5.29
N VAL A 63 40.97 -14.88 -6.04
CA VAL A 63 40.69 -15.36 -7.42
C VAL A 63 39.77 -16.58 -7.41
N PHE A 64 39.94 -17.50 -6.47
CA PHE A 64 39.23 -18.79 -6.45
C PHE A 64 37.99 -18.82 -5.55
N ALA A 65 37.67 -17.73 -4.83
CA ALA A 65 36.46 -17.67 -4.04
C ALA A 65 35.21 -17.74 -4.95
N PRO A 66 34.19 -18.56 -4.60
CA PRO A 66 32.96 -18.66 -5.36
C PRO A 66 32.24 -17.30 -5.44
N ARG A 67 31.89 -16.87 -6.66
CA ARG A 67 31.23 -15.58 -6.91
C ARG A 67 29.73 -15.81 -7.10
N PHE A 68 28.92 -15.20 -6.25
CA PHE A 68 27.46 -15.20 -6.40
C PHE A 68 27.00 -13.94 -7.15
N ARG A 69 26.11 -14.10 -8.13
CA ARG A 69 25.47 -13.00 -8.88
C ARG A 69 24.16 -12.62 -8.20
N ASP A 70 24.21 -11.64 -7.28
CA ASP A 70 22.99 -11.16 -6.59
C ASP A 70 22.23 -10.07 -7.38
N ALA A 71 22.88 -9.37 -8.32
CA ALA A 71 22.24 -8.43 -9.25
C ALA A 71 23.15 -8.18 -10.48
N PRO A 72 22.60 -7.80 -11.65
CA PRO A 72 23.42 -7.44 -12.80
C PRO A 72 24.33 -6.25 -12.46
N GLY A 73 25.65 -6.49 -12.45
CA GLY A 73 26.69 -5.45 -12.33
C GLY A 73 27.32 -5.24 -10.96
N ILE A 74 26.89 -5.91 -9.89
CA ILE A 74 27.48 -5.74 -8.55
C ILE A 74 28.08 -7.07 -8.06
N PHE A 75 29.41 -7.15 -8.03
CA PHE A 75 30.13 -8.27 -7.42
C PHE A 75 30.41 -7.95 -5.95
N ALA A 76 29.57 -8.43 -5.04
CA ALA A 76 29.84 -8.33 -3.61
C ALA A 76 30.79 -9.44 -3.17
N TYR A 77 31.90 -9.07 -2.53
CA TYR A 77 32.88 -10.01 -1.97
C TYR A 77 32.44 -10.52 -0.59
N GLY A 78 32.63 -11.82 -0.32
CA GLY A 78 32.68 -12.36 1.05
C GLY A 78 31.39 -12.31 1.86
N ARG A 79 30.21 -12.32 1.23
CA ARG A 79 28.95 -12.43 1.98
C ARG A 79 28.80 -13.88 2.47
N ASP A 80 28.90 -14.07 3.78
CA ASP A 80 28.78 -15.39 4.41
C ASP A 80 27.44 -16.03 4.03
N GLU A 81 27.45 -17.26 3.52
CA GLU A 81 26.22 -18.01 3.26
C GLU A 81 25.34 -18.11 4.51
N ALA A 82 25.96 -18.15 5.69
CA ALA A 82 25.23 -18.13 6.95
C ALA A 82 24.49 -16.81 7.14
N GLU A 83 25.08 -15.67 6.75
CA GLU A 83 24.45 -14.35 6.83
C GLU A 83 23.32 -14.21 5.80
N LEU A 84 23.49 -14.72 4.57
CA LEU A 84 22.42 -14.75 3.57
C LEU A 84 21.26 -15.64 4.01
N LYS A 85 21.55 -16.83 4.56
CA LYS A 85 20.53 -17.71 5.14
C LYS A 85 19.85 -17.04 6.32
N LEU A 86 20.60 -16.34 7.18
CA LEU A 86 20.06 -15.60 8.32
C LEU A 86 19.17 -14.45 7.85
N ARG A 87 19.59 -13.64 6.89
CA ARG A 87 18.78 -12.54 6.31
C ARG A 87 17.55 -13.05 5.59
N ALA A 88 17.66 -14.14 4.83
CA ALA A 88 16.51 -14.77 4.19
C ALA A 88 15.55 -15.36 5.24
N LEU A 89 16.06 -15.88 6.36
CA LEU A 89 15.27 -16.32 7.50
C LEU A 89 14.65 -15.13 8.25
N GLU A 90 15.35 -14.01 8.39
CA GLU A 90 14.84 -12.77 8.98
C GLU A 90 13.76 -12.12 8.09
N GLU A 91 13.96 -12.07 6.77
CA GLU A 91 12.95 -11.62 5.80
C GLU A 91 11.74 -12.56 5.82
N ARG A 92 11.96 -13.88 5.88
CA ARG A 92 10.88 -14.86 6.05
C ARG A 92 10.19 -14.75 7.41
N ALA A 93 10.91 -14.37 8.47
CA ALA A 93 10.34 -14.13 9.80
C ALA A 93 9.58 -12.81 9.87
N ARG A 94 10.02 -11.78 9.14
CA ARG A 94 9.28 -10.50 8.98
C ARG A 94 8.04 -10.65 8.11
N THR A 95 8.06 -11.57 7.13
CA THR A 95 6.94 -11.79 6.20
C THR A 95 5.98 -12.89 6.63
N ARG A 96 6.40 -13.85 7.47
CA ARG A 96 5.46 -14.75 8.14
C ARG A 96 4.81 -14.00 9.30
N PRO A 97 3.48 -14.05 9.44
CA PRO A 97 2.86 -13.65 10.70
C PRO A 97 3.48 -14.53 11.77
N ASP A 98 4.01 -13.92 12.84
CA ASP A 98 4.62 -14.64 13.96
C ASP A 98 3.77 -15.87 14.25
N GLY A 99 4.32 -17.09 14.10
CA GLY A 99 3.54 -18.31 14.29
C GLY A 99 2.89 -18.36 15.69
N ALA A 100 3.40 -17.56 16.63
CA ALA A 100 2.76 -17.27 17.91
C ALA A 100 1.43 -16.50 17.79
N LEU A 101 1.32 -15.47 16.95
CA LEU A 101 0.10 -14.72 16.71
C LEU A 101 -0.99 -15.60 16.10
N ILE A 102 -0.67 -16.40 15.08
CA ILE A 102 -1.65 -17.31 14.45
C ILE A 102 -2.13 -18.35 15.46
N ARG A 103 -1.21 -19.00 16.19
CA ARG A 103 -1.58 -20.00 17.22
C ARG A 103 -2.46 -19.39 18.31
N ARG A 104 -2.15 -18.16 18.74
CA ARG A 104 -2.98 -17.42 19.71
C ARG A 104 -4.36 -17.10 19.13
N ALA A 105 -4.44 -16.60 17.90
CA ALA A 105 -5.72 -16.32 17.25
C ALA A 105 -6.59 -17.58 17.13
N VAL A 106 -6.01 -18.70 16.67
CA VAL A 106 -6.70 -20.00 16.58
C VAL A 106 -7.16 -20.48 17.95
N LEU A 107 -6.31 -20.39 18.98
CA LEU A 107 -6.70 -20.76 20.35
C LEU A 107 -7.90 -19.95 20.83
N TRP A 108 -7.90 -18.64 20.62
CA TRP A 108 -9.02 -17.76 21.00
C TRP A 108 -10.26 -17.99 20.14
N LEU A 109 -10.13 -18.43 18.89
CA LEU A 109 -11.26 -18.87 18.06
C LEU A 109 -11.93 -20.10 18.66
N VAL A 110 -11.14 -21.12 19.04
CA VAL A 110 -11.67 -22.34 19.66
C VAL A 110 -12.33 -22.01 20.99
N LEU A 111 -11.68 -21.16 21.81
CA LEU A 111 -12.23 -20.73 23.08
C LEU A 111 -13.53 -19.93 22.89
N SER A 112 -13.62 -19.09 21.85
CA SER A 112 -14.86 -18.37 21.55
C SER A 112 -15.97 -19.33 21.16
N LEU A 113 -15.71 -20.34 20.32
CA LEU A 113 -16.73 -21.33 19.94
C LEU A 113 -17.29 -22.09 21.17
N VAL A 114 -16.43 -22.42 22.14
CA VAL A 114 -16.88 -23.04 23.40
C VAL A 114 -17.64 -22.05 24.27
N ALA A 115 -17.10 -20.84 24.43
CA ALA A 115 -17.71 -19.78 25.24
C ALA A 115 -19.05 -19.29 24.66
N TYR A 116 -19.24 -19.38 23.34
CA TYR A 116 -20.45 -18.98 22.63
C TYR A 116 -21.69 -19.63 23.23
N ARG A 117 -21.59 -20.91 23.63
CA ARG A 117 -22.71 -21.61 24.27
C ARG A 117 -23.10 -20.97 25.59
N PHE A 118 -22.14 -20.70 26.47
CA PHE A 118 -22.39 -20.04 27.76
C PHE A 118 -22.87 -18.61 27.58
N PHE A 119 -22.27 -17.90 26.63
CA PHE A 119 -22.62 -16.54 26.26
C PHE A 119 -24.05 -16.43 25.73
N PHE A 120 -24.48 -17.40 24.91
CA PHE A 120 -25.85 -17.51 24.42
C PHE A 120 -26.83 -17.90 25.53
N MET A 121 -26.43 -18.74 26.49
CA MET A 121 -27.29 -19.02 27.66
C MET A 121 -27.49 -17.78 28.54
N ALA A 122 -26.43 -17.02 28.80
CA ALA A 122 -26.52 -15.75 29.55
C ALA A 122 -27.38 -14.71 28.81
N TYR A 123 -27.25 -14.65 27.47
CA TYR A 123 -28.13 -13.85 26.62
C TYR A 123 -29.60 -14.18 26.83
N LEU A 124 -29.98 -15.47 26.80
CA LEU A 124 -31.36 -15.89 27.00
C LEU A 124 -31.90 -15.48 28.37
N LEU A 125 -31.07 -15.50 29.42
CA LEU A 125 -31.47 -15.07 30.76
C LEU A 125 -31.76 -13.56 30.82
N ILE A 126 -30.99 -12.75 30.08
CA ILE A 126 -31.23 -11.30 29.95
C ILE A 126 -32.53 -11.03 29.19
N PHE A 127 -32.83 -11.84 28.17
CA PHE A 127 -34.05 -11.70 27.37
C PHE A 127 -35.33 -11.83 28.19
N GLU A 128 -35.29 -12.61 29.27
CA GLU A 128 -36.44 -12.79 30.17
C GLU A 128 -36.76 -11.51 30.98
N VAL A 129 -35.76 -10.66 31.24
CA VAL A 129 -35.89 -9.49 32.12
C VAL A 129 -36.06 -8.19 31.33
N VAL A 130 -35.51 -8.13 30.12
CA VAL A 130 -35.52 -6.91 29.30
C VAL A 130 -36.81 -6.81 28.48
N PRO A 131 -37.48 -5.64 28.43
CA PRO A 131 -38.64 -5.45 27.57
C PRO A 131 -38.34 -5.70 26.08
N GLU A 132 -39.27 -6.31 25.35
CA GLU A 132 -39.09 -6.72 23.95
C GLU A 132 -38.70 -5.59 22.98
N TRP A 133 -39.01 -4.35 23.31
CA TRP A 133 -38.67 -3.19 22.49
C TRP A 133 -37.19 -2.80 22.60
N VAL A 134 -36.49 -3.19 23.67
CA VAL A 134 -35.06 -2.92 23.87
C VAL A 134 -34.18 -4.07 23.33
N TRP A 135 -34.77 -5.24 23.07
CA TRP A 135 -34.04 -6.45 22.62
C TRP A 135 -33.07 -6.22 21.45
N PRO A 136 -33.40 -5.46 20.38
CA PRO A 136 -32.46 -5.25 19.29
C PRO A 136 -31.19 -4.52 19.74
N VAL A 137 -31.35 -3.52 20.63
CA VAL A 137 -30.23 -2.71 21.14
C VAL A 137 -29.39 -3.54 22.10
N VAL A 138 -30.02 -4.21 23.08
CA VAL A 138 -29.31 -5.07 24.03
C VAL A 138 -28.60 -6.20 23.29
N GLY A 139 -29.25 -6.84 22.33
CA GLY A 139 -28.64 -7.90 21.54
C GLY A 139 -27.48 -7.41 20.68
N ALA A 140 -27.60 -6.25 20.04
CA ALA A 140 -26.48 -5.64 19.31
C ALA A 140 -25.30 -5.34 20.23
N LEU A 141 -25.54 -4.70 21.39
CA LEU A 141 -24.50 -4.42 22.38
C LEU A 141 -23.86 -5.70 22.92
N TRP A 142 -24.65 -6.74 23.15
CA TRP A 142 -24.19 -8.05 23.61
C TRP A 142 -23.24 -8.68 22.57
N TRP A 143 -23.62 -8.71 21.30
CA TRP A 143 -22.75 -9.18 20.23
C TRP A 143 -21.49 -8.34 20.06
N VAL A 144 -21.59 -7.01 20.17
CA VAL A 144 -20.43 -6.11 20.14
C VAL A 144 -19.48 -6.40 21.31
N ALA A 145 -20.00 -6.61 22.52
CA ALA A 145 -19.19 -6.97 23.68
C ALA A 145 -18.48 -8.31 23.47
N TYR A 146 -19.19 -9.31 22.91
CA TYR A 146 -18.61 -10.62 22.58
C TYR A 146 -17.49 -10.54 21.55
N ILE A 147 -17.80 -9.97 20.39
CA ILE A 147 -16.86 -9.86 19.27
C ILE A 147 -15.68 -8.97 19.68
N GLY A 148 -15.93 -7.89 20.42
CA GLY A 148 -14.91 -7.00 20.97
C GLY A 148 -14.00 -7.73 21.96
N PHE A 149 -14.55 -8.44 22.93
CA PHE A 149 -13.78 -9.20 23.91
C PHE A 149 -12.86 -10.24 23.23
N PHE A 150 -13.43 -11.12 22.40
CA PHE A 150 -12.65 -12.15 21.72
C PHE A 150 -11.71 -11.58 20.66
N GLY A 151 -12.11 -10.50 19.98
CA GLY A 151 -11.31 -9.73 19.03
C GLY A 151 -10.05 -9.14 19.67
N LEU A 152 -10.22 -8.50 20.83
CA LEU A 152 -9.13 -7.88 21.60
C LEU A 152 -8.21 -8.95 22.21
N CYS A 153 -8.76 -9.97 22.86
CA CYS A 153 -7.98 -11.04 23.49
C CYS A 153 -7.13 -11.84 22.49
N GLY A 154 -7.69 -12.10 21.31
CA GLY A 154 -7.01 -12.78 20.21
C GLY A 154 -6.06 -11.90 19.38
N ARG A 155 -5.98 -10.59 19.65
CA ARG A 155 -5.27 -9.60 18.82
C ARG A 155 -5.66 -9.71 17.33
N TRP A 156 -6.92 -10.02 17.06
CA TRP A 156 -7.42 -10.21 15.70
C TRP A 156 -7.27 -8.95 14.85
N HIS A 157 -7.26 -7.77 15.47
CA HIS A 157 -7.02 -6.52 14.76
C HIS A 157 -5.63 -6.46 14.11
N GLU A 158 -4.59 -7.03 14.73
CA GLU A 158 -3.24 -7.06 14.14
C GLU A 158 -3.15 -8.06 13.01
N LEU A 159 -3.74 -9.24 13.20
CA LEU A 159 -3.81 -10.26 12.17
C LEU A 159 -4.59 -9.72 10.96
N ALA A 160 -5.78 -9.15 11.21
CA ALA A 160 -6.61 -8.55 10.19
C ALA A 160 -5.89 -7.39 9.51
N TRP A 161 -5.25 -6.48 10.25
CA TRP A 161 -4.51 -5.36 9.67
C TRP A 161 -3.34 -5.85 8.82
N HIS A 162 -2.59 -6.88 9.24
CA HIS A 162 -1.50 -7.42 8.44
C HIS A 162 -1.96 -7.96 7.07
N TYR A 163 -3.10 -8.66 7.04
CA TYR A 163 -3.66 -9.19 5.79
C TYR A 163 -4.41 -8.15 4.95
N LEU A 164 -5.11 -7.22 5.61
CA LEU A 164 -5.94 -6.24 4.95
C LEU A 164 -5.17 -4.98 4.55
N ALA A 165 -4.12 -4.59 5.28
CA ALA A 165 -3.34 -3.38 4.98
C ALA A 165 -2.76 -3.38 3.56
N PRO A 166 -2.18 -4.48 3.03
CA PRO A 166 -1.75 -4.51 1.64
C PRO A 166 -2.91 -4.29 0.65
N GLN A 167 -4.10 -4.81 0.95
CA GLN A 167 -5.28 -4.61 0.11
C GLN A 167 -5.82 -3.18 0.22
N PHE A 168 -5.87 -2.61 1.43
CA PHE A 168 -6.23 -1.20 1.64
C PHE A 168 -5.24 -0.25 0.98
N GLN A 169 -3.93 -0.53 1.05
CA GLN A 169 -2.92 0.25 0.33
C GLN A 169 -3.11 0.16 -1.18
N ARG A 170 -3.46 -1.02 -1.73
CA ARG A 170 -3.80 -1.15 -3.15
C ARG A 170 -5.03 -0.33 -3.51
N LEU A 171 -6.07 -0.36 -2.68
CA LEU A 171 -7.29 0.41 -2.89
C LEU A 171 -7.03 1.92 -2.77
N ASP A 172 -6.23 2.37 -1.81
CA ASP A 172 -5.86 3.77 -1.66
C ASP A 172 -5.00 4.27 -2.83
N ARG A 173 -4.06 3.46 -3.33
CA ARG A 173 -3.32 3.76 -4.57
C ARG A 173 -4.26 3.89 -5.78
N ARG A 174 -5.26 3.02 -5.90
CA ARG A 174 -6.28 3.12 -6.96
C ARG A 174 -7.10 4.40 -6.83
N ALA A 175 -7.54 4.74 -5.63
CA ALA A 175 -8.27 5.97 -5.39
C ALA A 175 -7.41 7.21 -5.64
N ALA A 176 -6.11 7.17 -5.31
CA ALA A 176 -5.18 8.25 -5.64
C ALA A 176 -5.04 8.44 -7.15
N ALA A 177 -4.91 7.35 -7.93
CA ALA A 177 -4.82 7.39 -9.38
C ALA A 177 -6.14 7.81 -10.07
N ASN A 178 -7.28 7.39 -9.54
CA ASN A 178 -8.60 7.66 -10.13
C ASN A 178 -9.27 8.96 -9.61
N GLY A 179 -8.57 9.72 -8.77
CA GLY A 179 -9.14 10.86 -8.03
C GLY A 179 -9.82 10.42 -6.73
N ARG A 180 -9.29 10.88 -5.59
CA ARG A 180 -9.86 10.53 -4.28
C ARG A 180 -11.27 11.12 -4.13
N PRO A 181 -12.23 10.37 -3.58
CA PRO A 181 -13.56 10.91 -3.30
C PRO A 181 -13.46 12.07 -2.30
N HIS A 182 -14.25 13.12 -2.54
CA HIS A 182 -14.28 14.28 -1.66
C HIS A 182 -14.86 13.93 -0.29
N THR A 183 -14.40 14.62 0.76
CA THR A 183 -14.88 14.43 2.14
C THR A 183 -16.41 14.58 2.27
N GLU A 184 -17.01 15.46 1.45
CA GLU A 184 -18.46 15.65 1.45
C GLU A 184 -19.23 14.43 0.93
N GLN A 185 -18.67 13.67 -0.03
CA GLN A 185 -19.28 12.44 -0.54
C GLN A 185 -19.30 11.37 0.55
N TRP A 186 -18.21 11.24 1.32
CA TRP A 186 -18.16 10.35 2.49
C TRP A 186 -19.17 10.73 3.57
N ARG A 187 -19.30 12.03 3.86
CA ARG A 187 -20.28 12.51 4.84
C ARG A 187 -21.71 12.20 4.41
N ARG A 188 -22.05 12.43 3.15
CA ARG A 188 -23.37 12.08 2.59
C ARG A 188 -23.64 10.58 2.63
N ALA A 189 -22.68 9.77 2.20
CA ALA A 189 -22.76 8.31 2.25
C ALA A 189 -22.94 7.78 3.68
N GLY A 190 -22.19 8.32 4.64
CA GLY A 190 -22.30 7.98 6.06
C GLY A 190 -23.65 8.38 6.67
N VAL A 191 -24.14 9.59 6.40
CA VAL A 191 -25.46 10.04 6.87
C VAL A 191 -26.58 9.18 6.27
N ALA A 192 -26.52 8.86 4.97
CA ALA A 192 -27.49 7.98 4.32
C ALA A 192 -27.50 6.58 4.92
N LEU A 193 -26.32 6.03 5.27
CA LEU A 193 -26.20 4.75 5.96
C LEU A 193 -26.86 4.79 7.35
N VAL A 194 -26.59 5.84 8.15
CA VAL A 194 -27.17 6.00 9.50
C VAL A 194 -28.68 6.15 9.44
N ILE A 195 -29.19 7.00 8.54
CA ILE A 195 -30.64 7.18 8.36
C ILE A 195 -31.27 5.89 7.84
N GLY A 196 -30.65 5.21 6.87
CA GLY A 196 -31.11 3.94 6.34
C GLY A 196 -31.19 2.85 7.41
N ALA A 197 -30.17 2.75 8.28
CA ALA A 197 -30.15 1.81 9.39
C ALA A 197 -31.22 2.15 10.45
N ALA A 198 -31.42 3.44 10.77
CA ALA A 198 -32.46 3.87 11.69
C ALA A 198 -33.87 3.57 11.14
N ALA A 199 -34.10 3.86 9.86
CA ALA A 199 -35.36 3.57 9.18
C ALA A 199 -35.62 2.05 9.11
N TRP A 200 -34.60 1.26 8.80
CA TRP A 200 -34.67 -0.21 8.81
C TRP A 200 -35.09 -0.74 10.19
N ALA A 201 -34.43 -0.28 11.26
CA ALA A 201 -34.74 -0.69 12.62
C ALA A 201 -36.17 -0.29 13.04
N ALA A 202 -36.61 0.92 12.67
CA ALA A 202 -37.94 1.43 12.99
C ALA A 202 -39.07 0.71 12.22
N LEU A 203 -38.82 0.34 10.95
CA LEU A 203 -39.84 -0.23 10.07
C LEU A 203 -39.95 -1.75 10.14
N GLN A 204 -38.95 -2.46 10.67
CA GLN A 204 -38.93 -3.92 10.64
C GLN A 204 -40.12 -4.57 11.38
N LYS A 205 -40.38 -4.19 12.63
CA LYS A 205 -41.51 -4.73 13.42
C LYS A 205 -42.88 -4.37 12.84
N PRO A 206 -43.19 -3.09 12.53
CA PRO A 206 -44.50 -2.74 11.97
C PRO A 206 -44.72 -3.36 10.59
N PHE A 207 -43.67 -3.53 9.77
CA PHE A 207 -43.78 -4.22 8.49
C PHE A 207 -44.18 -5.69 8.67
N VAL A 208 -43.49 -6.44 9.54
CA VAL A 208 -43.85 -7.84 9.82
C VAL A 208 -45.27 -7.95 10.40
N TRP A 209 -45.63 -7.05 11.32
CA TRP A 209 -46.97 -7.00 11.88
C TRP A 209 -48.04 -6.75 10.81
N ALA A 210 -47.84 -5.75 9.94
CA ALA A 210 -48.76 -5.45 8.85
C ALA A 210 -48.91 -6.64 7.89
N LEU A 211 -47.82 -7.35 7.59
CA LEU A 211 -47.82 -8.53 6.75
C LEU A 211 -48.65 -9.67 7.38
N LEU A 212 -48.56 -9.86 8.69
CA LEU A 212 -49.37 -10.84 9.42
C LEU A 212 -50.87 -10.45 9.45
N GLN A 213 -51.19 -9.15 9.44
CA GLN A 213 -52.58 -8.67 9.38
C GLN A 213 -53.20 -8.84 8.00
N LEU A 214 -52.43 -8.61 6.93
CA LEU A 214 -52.88 -8.79 5.54
C LEU A 214 -53.13 -10.26 5.19
N PHE A 215 -52.46 -11.19 5.88
CA PHE A 215 -52.46 -12.61 5.56
C PHE A 215 -52.74 -13.47 6.82
N PRO A 216 -53.94 -13.34 7.44
CA PRO A 216 -54.22 -13.95 8.73
C PRO A 216 -54.29 -15.49 8.66
N GLY A 217 -54.65 -16.08 7.52
CA GLY A 217 -54.73 -17.53 7.32
C GLY A 217 -53.38 -18.20 7.05
N SER A 218 -52.34 -17.43 6.74
CA SER A 218 -51.02 -17.93 6.29
C SER A 218 -49.91 -17.67 7.29
N ARG A 219 -50.24 -17.52 8.59
CA ARG A 219 -49.24 -17.29 9.66
C ARG A 219 -48.12 -18.32 9.67
N HIS A 220 -48.43 -19.60 9.44
CA HIS A 220 -47.43 -20.67 9.37
C HIS A 220 -46.50 -20.48 8.17
N THR A 221 -47.07 -20.29 6.98
CA THR A 221 -46.31 -20.07 5.74
C THR A 221 -45.47 -18.79 5.83
N LEU A 222 -45.99 -17.71 6.42
CA LEU A 222 -45.24 -16.48 6.63
C LEU A 222 -44.07 -16.64 7.60
N HIS A 223 -44.20 -17.52 8.59
CA HIS A 223 -43.10 -17.86 9.49
C HIS A 223 -42.01 -18.64 8.76
N GLU A 224 -42.37 -19.59 7.88
CA GLU A 224 -41.42 -20.32 7.03
C GLU A 224 -40.75 -19.42 5.98
N LEU A 225 -41.48 -18.45 5.44
CA LEU A 225 -40.97 -17.48 4.45
C LEU A 225 -40.22 -16.29 5.07
N GLN A 226 -40.29 -16.13 6.39
CA GLN A 226 -39.66 -15.03 7.12
C GLN A 226 -38.18 -14.78 6.76
N PRO A 227 -37.29 -15.79 6.63
CA PRO A 227 -35.90 -15.54 6.24
C PRO A 227 -35.78 -14.93 4.83
N TYR A 228 -36.57 -15.38 3.86
CA TYR A 228 -36.56 -14.85 2.50
C TYR A 228 -37.10 -13.41 2.46
N ILE A 229 -38.20 -13.15 3.16
CA ILE A 229 -38.75 -11.80 3.32
C ILE A 229 -37.70 -10.86 3.92
N ARG A 230 -36.96 -11.31 4.95
CA ARG A 230 -35.87 -10.53 5.55
C ARG A 230 -34.74 -10.26 4.58
N ILE A 231 -34.33 -11.23 3.77
CA ILE A 231 -33.27 -11.02 2.75
C ILE A 231 -33.70 -9.96 1.75
N VAL A 232 -34.91 -10.07 1.19
CA VAL A 232 -35.45 -9.10 0.22
C VAL A 232 -35.57 -7.71 0.85
N TYR A 233 -36.16 -7.62 2.04
CA TYR A 233 -36.33 -6.39 2.79
C TYR A 233 -34.98 -5.72 3.12
N ASN A 234 -34.01 -6.46 3.66
CA ASN A 234 -32.69 -5.93 4.01
C ASN A 234 -31.95 -5.47 2.75
N THR A 235 -32.03 -6.24 1.65
CA THR A 235 -31.41 -5.87 0.37
C THR A 235 -32.02 -4.59 -0.17
N ALA A 236 -33.34 -4.42 -0.09
CA ALA A 236 -34.02 -3.20 -0.52
C ALA A 236 -33.56 -1.97 0.31
N PHE A 237 -33.41 -2.11 1.62
CA PHE A 237 -32.89 -1.03 2.48
C PHE A 237 -31.44 -0.68 2.19
N ILE A 238 -30.58 -1.69 2.03
CA ILE A 238 -29.18 -1.49 1.68
C ILE A 238 -29.07 -0.81 0.32
N ALA A 239 -29.84 -1.26 -0.68
CA ALA A 239 -29.87 -0.66 -2.02
C ALA A 239 -30.40 0.78 -1.98
N GLY A 240 -31.45 1.05 -1.21
CA GLY A 240 -32.00 2.41 -1.02
C GLY A 240 -30.99 3.36 -0.37
N ALA A 241 -30.31 2.92 0.69
CA ALA A 241 -29.25 3.68 1.35
C ALA A 241 -28.03 3.88 0.44
N ALA A 242 -27.66 2.85 -0.34
CA ALA A 242 -26.58 2.91 -1.31
C ALA A 242 -26.87 3.94 -2.42
N TYR A 243 -28.10 3.92 -2.96
CA TYR A 243 -28.57 4.83 -3.99
C TYR A 243 -28.62 6.28 -3.47
N TRP A 244 -29.26 6.50 -2.32
CA TRP A 244 -29.44 7.85 -1.76
C TRP A 244 -28.12 8.46 -1.26
N GLY A 245 -27.22 7.62 -0.75
CA GLY A 245 -25.88 8.03 -0.32
C GLY A 245 -24.87 8.21 -1.46
N SER A 246 -25.26 8.02 -2.72
CA SER A 246 -24.35 8.04 -3.88
C SER A 246 -23.12 7.15 -3.68
N TRP A 247 -23.31 5.97 -3.06
CA TRP A 247 -22.20 5.05 -2.75
C TRP A 247 -21.47 4.58 -4.00
N GLY A 248 -22.15 4.57 -5.16
CA GLY A 248 -21.52 4.33 -6.46
C GLY A 248 -20.40 5.33 -6.76
N ASP A 249 -20.58 6.62 -6.48
CA ASP A 249 -19.57 7.65 -6.73
C ASP A 249 -18.41 7.56 -5.74
N VAL A 250 -18.69 7.21 -4.48
CA VAL A 250 -17.67 6.98 -3.46
C VAL A 250 -16.82 5.74 -3.77
N LEU A 251 -17.45 4.67 -4.25
CA LEU A 251 -16.77 3.38 -4.51
C LEU A 251 -16.13 3.34 -5.90
N ARG A 252 -16.58 4.15 -6.86
CA ARG A 252 -16.08 4.15 -8.25
C ARG A 252 -14.55 4.32 -8.33
N PRO A 253 -13.88 5.23 -7.60
CA PRO A 253 -12.41 5.35 -7.63
C PRO A 253 -11.67 4.10 -7.12
N TYR A 254 -12.28 3.34 -6.22
CA TYR A 254 -11.69 2.12 -5.65
C TYR A 254 -11.90 0.88 -6.54
N LEU A 255 -13.05 0.83 -7.22
CA LEU A 255 -13.45 -0.29 -8.08
C LEU A 255 -12.87 -0.18 -9.49
N ARG A 256 -12.61 1.04 -9.99
CA ARG A 256 -12.02 1.24 -11.31
C ARG A 256 -10.58 0.72 -11.29
N LYS A 257 -10.29 -0.26 -12.15
CA LYS A 257 -8.91 -0.70 -12.39
C LYS A 257 -8.12 0.53 -12.85
N PRO A 258 -6.91 0.79 -12.32
CA PRO A 258 -6.07 1.87 -12.82
C PRO A 258 -6.05 1.76 -14.33
N ARG A 259 -6.39 2.85 -15.01
CA ARG A 259 -6.06 2.96 -16.42
C ARG A 259 -4.54 2.87 -16.42
N GLU A 260 -3.99 1.77 -16.90
CA GLU A 260 -2.62 1.81 -17.42
C GLU A 260 -2.71 2.92 -18.46
N GLU A 261 -2.18 4.09 -18.12
CA GLU A 261 -1.75 5.05 -19.12
C GLU A 261 -0.71 4.27 -19.92
N GLU A 262 -1.21 3.58 -20.94
CA GLU A 262 -0.43 3.18 -22.08
C GLU A 262 0.26 4.48 -22.49
N PRO A 263 1.60 4.56 -22.38
CA PRO A 263 2.33 5.78 -22.69
C PRO A 263 1.80 6.24 -24.04
N ASP A 264 1.31 7.48 -24.08
CA ASP A 264 0.58 8.00 -25.22
C ASP A 264 1.41 7.67 -26.45
N ALA A 265 0.88 6.84 -27.37
CA ALA A 265 1.66 6.38 -28.51
C ALA A 265 2.12 7.58 -29.37
N ASP A 266 1.45 8.73 -29.20
CA ASP A 266 1.76 10.02 -29.80
C ASP A 266 2.85 10.82 -29.03
N GLU A 267 3.17 10.46 -27.78
CA GLU A 267 4.34 10.94 -27.00
C GLU A 267 5.47 9.89 -26.97
N LEU A 268 5.44 8.91 -27.88
CA LEU A 268 6.69 8.37 -28.39
C LEU A 268 7.22 9.42 -29.36
N VAL A 269 8.02 10.36 -28.84
CA VAL A 269 8.91 11.14 -29.71
C VAL A 269 9.53 10.12 -30.66
N PRO A 270 9.36 10.24 -31.99
CA PRO A 270 10.08 9.38 -32.89
C PRO A 270 11.54 9.64 -32.56
N VAL A 271 12.13 8.66 -31.88
CA VAL A 271 13.55 8.62 -31.63
C VAL A 271 14.15 8.33 -33.00
N ASP A 272 14.22 9.38 -33.81
CA ASP A 272 15.20 9.53 -34.87
C ASP A 272 16.53 9.93 -34.18
N GLU A 273 16.83 9.30 -33.02
CA GLU A 273 18.18 9.26 -32.51
C GLU A 273 18.90 8.32 -33.43
N ASP A 274 19.60 8.96 -34.36
CA ASP A 274 20.82 8.44 -34.92
C ASP A 274 21.55 7.61 -33.85
N LEU A 275 21.43 6.28 -33.88
CA LEU A 275 21.76 5.42 -32.72
C LEU A 275 23.26 5.40 -32.39
N TRP A 276 24.08 5.86 -33.34
CA TRP A 276 25.53 5.80 -33.34
C TRP A 276 26.14 7.11 -33.85
N PRO A 277 25.82 8.27 -33.21
CA PRO A 277 26.31 9.56 -33.68
C PRO A 277 27.83 9.62 -33.60
N GLU A 278 28.45 8.95 -32.62
CA GLU A 278 29.90 8.95 -32.42
C GLU A 278 30.66 8.33 -33.61
N LEU A 279 30.10 7.28 -34.23
CA LEU A 279 30.70 6.64 -35.41
C LEU A 279 30.57 7.53 -36.65
N ARG A 280 29.45 8.24 -36.81
CA ARG A 280 29.22 9.14 -37.93
C ARG A 280 30.06 10.41 -37.82
N ASP A 281 30.12 11.00 -36.63
CA ASP A 281 30.94 12.18 -36.34
C ASP A 281 32.43 11.90 -36.50
N ALA A 282 32.86 10.67 -36.24
CA ALA A 282 34.22 10.21 -36.48
C ALA A 282 34.53 9.88 -37.96
N GLY A 283 33.57 10.07 -38.87
CA GLY A 283 33.73 9.78 -40.30
C GLY A 283 33.73 8.29 -40.63
N ARG A 284 33.05 7.46 -39.84
CA ARG A 284 32.91 6.01 -40.01
C ARG A 284 31.46 5.58 -40.28
N PRO A 285 30.77 6.12 -41.30
CA PRO A 285 29.36 5.85 -41.55
C PRO A 285 29.08 4.37 -41.86
N GLU A 286 30.00 3.66 -42.49
CA GLU A 286 29.86 2.24 -42.85
C GLU A 286 29.65 1.33 -41.62
N ALA A 287 30.34 1.63 -40.51
CA ALA A 287 30.19 0.88 -39.27
C ALA A 287 28.83 1.16 -38.62
N ALA A 288 28.37 2.42 -38.67
CA ALA A 288 27.08 2.82 -38.15
C ALA A 288 25.90 2.20 -38.94
N GLU A 289 25.95 2.25 -40.27
CA GLU A 289 24.96 1.62 -41.15
C GLU A 289 24.87 0.10 -40.92
N ARG A 290 26.03 -0.55 -40.69
CA ARG A 290 26.07 -1.98 -40.41
C ARG A 290 25.35 -2.33 -39.12
N LEU A 291 25.50 -1.52 -38.07
CA LEU A 291 24.81 -1.72 -36.79
C LEU A 291 23.32 -1.44 -36.89
N ASP A 292 22.92 -0.38 -37.60
CA ASP A 292 21.50 -0.08 -37.84
C ASP A 292 20.79 -1.22 -38.57
N ALA A 293 21.45 -1.83 -39.56
CA ALA A 293 20.93 -3.02 -40.22
C ALA A 293 20.78 -4.21 -39.25
N GLU A 294 21.65 -4.36 -38.25
CA GLU A 294 21.54 -5.44 -37.25
C GLU A 294 20.48 -5.17 -36.18
N VAL A 295 20.31 -3.91 -35.77
CA VAL A 295 19.19 -3.49 -34.92
C VAL A 295 17.87 -3.75 -35.64
N GLY A 296 17.75 -3.36 -36.92
CA GLY A 296 16.57 -3.61 -37.74
C GLY A 296 16.25 -5.10 -37.93
N LEU A 297 17.27 -5.97 -37.87
CA LEU A 297 17.13 -7.43 -37.90
C LEU A 297 16.96 -8.07 -36.51
N GLY A 298 16.96 -7.28 -35.42
CA GLY A 298 16.86 -7.77 -34.04
C GLY A 298 18.05 -8.61 -33.58
N ARG A 299 19.23 -8.43 -34.19
CA ARG A 299 20.47 -9.16 -33.84
C ARG A 299 21.25 -8.51 -32.71
N ILE A 300 21.03 -7.22 -32.47
CA ILE A 300 21.60 -6.48 -31.34
C ILE A 300 20.53 -6.42 -30.26
N GLY A 301 20.74 -7.15 -29.17
CA GLY A 301 19.90 -7.04 -27.97
C GLY A 301 20.34 -5.87 -27.08
N ASP A 302 19.52 -5.51 -26.10
CA ASP A 302 19.78 -4.40 -25.15
C ASP A 302 21.16 -4.49 -24.49
N VAL A 303 21.61 -5.71 -24.19
CA VAL A 303 22.91 -5.96 -23.56
C VAL A 303 24.06 -5.63 -24.51
N ASP A 304 23.93 -5.93 -25.79
CA ASP A 304 24.97 -5.67 -26.79
C ASP A 304 24.99 -4.18 -27.16
N TYR A 305 23.82 -3.54 -27.22
CA TYR A 305 23.72 -2.08 -27.35
C TYR A 305 24.47 -1.35 -26.23
N LEU A 306 24.22 -1.70 -24.97
CA LEU A 306 24.90 -1.09 -23.82
C LEU A 306 26.41 -1.35 -23.80
N ARG A 307 26.86 -2.52 -24.30
CA ARG A 307 28.30 -2.81 -24.43
C ARG A 307 28.94 -1.94 -25.50
N LEU A 308 28.31 -1.85 -26.67
CA LEU A 308 28.81 -1.04 -27.76
C LEU A 308 28.91 0.42 -27.35
N ARG A 309 27.86 0.94 -26.69
CA ARG A 309 27.82 2.31 -26.17
C ARG A 309 28.94 2.59 -25.19
N ARG A 310 29.22 1.67 -24.25
CA ARG A 310 30.36 1.81 -23.33
C ARG A 310 31.71 1.81 -24.03
N VAL A 311 31.88 1.01 -25.09
CA VAL A 311 33.13 0.97 -25.85
C VAL A 311 33.32 2.27 -26.64
N LEU A 312 32.25 2.80 -27.23
CA LEU A 312 32.27 4.10 -27.92
C LEU A 312 32.54 5.26 -26.93
N GLU A 313 31.87 5.29 -25.78
CA GLU A 313 32.15 6.25 -24.70
C GLU A 313 33.59 6.16 -24.20
N ALA A 314 34.14 4.94 -24.04
CA ALA A 314 35.53 4.74 -23.63
C ALA A 314 36.54 5.21 -24.68
N SER A 315 36.13 5.33 -25.95
CA SER A 315 36.96 5.84 -27.04
C SER A 315 36.90 7.37 -27.18
N GLU A 316 36.09 8.05 -26.36
CA GLU A 316 35.98 9.50 -26.34
C GLU A 316 37.32 10.13 -25.92
N GLY A 317 38.06 10.64 -26.91
CA GLY A 317 39.39 11.24 -26.73
C GLY A 317 40.55 10.47 -27.39
N ASP A 318 40.32 9.25 -27.88
CA ASP A 318 41.32 8.45 -28.62
C ASP A 318 40.78 8.05 -30.00
N ARG A 319 41.15 8.85 -31.02
CA ARG A 319 40.72 8.63 -32.41
C ARG A 319 41.25 7.33 -33.01
N GLU A 320 42.41 6.86 -32.56
CA GLU A 320 43.02 5.63 -33.10
C GLU A 320 42.27 4.41 -32.56
N TYR A 321 41.97 4.40 -31.26
CA TYR A 321 41.13 3.36 -30.65
C TYR A 321 39.71 3.32 -31.25
N LEU A 322 39.09 4.48 -31.49
CA LEU A 322 37.78 4.56 -32.15
C LEU A 322 37.83 4.02 -33.59
N ALA A 323 38.92 4.24 -34.32
CA ALA A 323 39.09 3.71 -35.68
C ALA A 323 39.19 2.17 -35.67
N ASP A 324 39.91 1.59 -34.70
CA ASP A 324 40.01 0.14 -34.55
C ASP A 324 38.67 -0.50 -34.17
N VAL A 325 37.91 0.13 -33.28
CA VAL A 325 36.56 -0.31 -32.91
C VAL A 325 35.64 -0.24 -34.12
N ALA A 326 35.65 0.86 -34.88
CA ALA A 326 34.84 1.01 -36.07
C ALA A 326 35.17 -0.04 -37.15
N LEU A 327 36.44 -0.37 -37.34
CA LEU A 327 36.87 -1.43 -38.26
C LEU A 327 36.34 -2.81 -37.80
N ALA A 328 36.47 -3.12 -36.51
CA ALA A 328 35.96 -4.37 -35.95
C ALA A 328 34.43 -4.50 -36.09
N VAL A 329 33.69 -3.39 -35.89
CA VAL A 329 32.24 -3.31 -36.09
C VAL A 329 31.87 -3.48 -37.57
N ALA A 330 32.60 -2.86 -38.50
CA ALA A 330 32.36 -3.03 -39.92
C ALA A 330 32.55 -4.51 -40.36
N GLU A 331 33.55 -5.20 -39.80
CA GLU A 331 33.82 -6.61 -40.09
C GLU A 331 32.82 -7.59 -39.43
N ARG A 332 32.43 -7.34 -38.17
CA ARG A 332 31.73 -8.35 -37.33
C ARG A 332 30.35 -7.93 -36.83
N GLY A 333 29.89 -6.71 -37.13
CA GLY A 333 28.64 -6.16 -36.60
C GLY A 333 28.67 -6.03 -35.08
N GLY A 334 27.52 -6.24 -34.43
CA GLY A 334 27.37 -6.22 -32.96
C GLY A 334 28.22 -7.27 -32.23
N GLY A 335 28.75 -8.26 -32.95
CA GLY A 335 29.71 -9.24 -32.41
C GLY A 335 31.12 -8.71 -32.17
N ALA A 336 31.45 -7.50 -32.64
CA ALA A 336 32.78 -6.90 -32.48
C ALA A 336 33.22 -6.74 -31.01
N CYS A 337 32.25 -6.51 -30.12
CA CYS A 337 32.48 -6.33 -28.68
C CYS A 337 32.13 -7.56 -27.83
N ALA A 338 31.96 -8.73 -28.45
CA ALA A 338 31.70 -9.97 -27.72
C ALA A 338 32.96 -10.39 -26.93
N HIS A 339 32.89 -10.39 -25.61
CA HIS A 339 33.93 -11.02 -24.79
C HIS A 339 33.97 -12.52 -25.06
N GLY A 340 35.18 -13.08 -25.16
CA GLY A 340 35.42 -14.52 -25.35
C GLY A 340 34.83 -15.45 -24.27
N SER A 341 34.17 -14.92 -23.24
CA SER A 341 33.45 -15.72 -22.25
C SER A 341 32.14 -16.32 -22.75
N GLY A 342 31.60 -15.86 -23.90
CA GLY A 342 30.35 -16.37 -24.48
C GLY A 342 30.50 -17.68 -25.26
N ALA A 343 31.71 -18.08 -25.64
CA ALA A 343 31.96 -19.29 -26.43
C ALA A 343 31.93 -20.60 -25.61
N ARG A 344 31.39 -20.58 -24.38
CA ARG A 344 31.38 -21.75 -23.47
C ARG A 344 30.04 -22.44 -23.30
N ASP A 345 28.96 -21.85 -23.78
CA ASP A 345 27.62 -22.46 -23.70
C ASP A 345 27.13 -22.73 -25.13
N GLY A 346 27.63 -23.82 -25.72
CA GLY A 346 27.23 -24.36 -27.02
C GLY A 346 27.26 -25.87 -27.00
#